data_AF-R5W6D4-F1
#
_entry.id   AF-R5W6D4-F1
#
_cell.length_a   1.000
_cell.length_b   1.000
_cell.length_c   1.000
_cell.angle_alpha   90.00
_cell.angle_beta   90.00
_cell.angle_gamma   90.00
#
_symmetry.space_group_name_H-M   'P 1'
#
loop_
_entity.id
_entity.type
_entity.pdbx_description
1 polymer ?
#
loop_
_entity_poly.entity_id
_entity_poly.type
_entity_poly.pdbx_seq_one_letter_code
_entity_poly.pdbx_strand_id
1 'polypeptide(L)' 'MGTVLVCAVLVLIVGAIVYKMVKDKKSGKSPRCSGDCSKCHGCH' A
#
# COMPACT_ATOMS: atom_id res chain seq x y z
N MET A 1 -28.35 6.93 12.81
CA MET A 1 -27.77 7.72 11.71
C MET A 1 -26.25 7.94 11.81
N GLY A 2 -25.61 7.86 12.99
CA GLY A 2 -24.14 7.95 13.10
C GLY A 2 -23.36 6.73 12.60
N THR A 3 -23.95 5.53 12.69
CA THR A 3 -23.28 4.27 12.30
C THR A 3 -22.85 4.25 10.83
N VAL A 4 -23.67 4.82 9.93
CA VAL A 4 -23.37 4.91 8.49
C VAL A 4 -22.13 5.78 8.25
N LEU A 5 -22.00 6.89 8.98
CA LEU A 5 -20.85 7.78 8.90
C LEU A 5 -19.56 7.09 9.37
N VAL A 6 -19.65 6.35 10.48
CA VAL A 6 -18.53 5.58 11.04
C VAL A 6 -18.08 4.48 10.08
N CYS A 7 -19.02 3.73 9.49
CA CYS A 7 -18.72 2.71 8.49
C CYS A 7 -18.06 3.31 7.24
N ALA A 8 -18.56 4.43 6.73
CA ALA A 8 -17.98 5.10 5.56
C ALA A 8 -16.53 5.54 5.83
N VAL A 9 -16.26 6.16 6.99
CA VAL A 9 -14.90 6.60 7.36
C VAL A 9 -13.96 5.40 7.52
N LEU A 10 -14.39 4.33 8.19
CA LEU A 10 -13.58 3.11 8.34
C LEU A 10 -13.21 2.49 6.98
N VAL A 11 -14.18 2.37 6.08
CA VAL A 11 -13.94 1.81 4.73
C VAL A 11 -12.97 2.69 3.93
N LEU A 12 -13.09 4.02 4.03
CA LEU A 12 -12.16 4.94 3.37
C LEU A 12 -10.73 4.81 3.90
N ILE A 13 -10.54 4.73 5.22
CA ILE A 13 -9.21 4.58 5.82
C ILE A 13 -8.58 3.24 5.42
N VAL A 14 -9.32 2.15 5.58
CA VAL A 14 -8.83 0.80 5.23
C VAL A 14 -8.53 0.70 3.73
N GLY A 15 -9.42 1.21 2.88
CA GLY A 15 -9.23 1.26 1.44
C GLY A 15 -7.99 2.07 1.04
N ALA A 16 -7.75 3.22 1.67
CA ALA A 16 -6.56 4.03 1.43
C ALA A 16 -5.27 3.29 1.84
N ILE A 17 -5.27 2.60 2.98
CA ILE A 17 -4.12 1.79 3.44
C ILE A 17 -3.84 0.67 2.44
N VAL A 18 -4.84 -0.11 2.05
CA VAL A 18 -4.66 -1.21 1.09
C VAL A 18 -4.22 -0.68 -0.27
N TYR A 19 -4.79 0.43 -0.75
CA TYR A 19 -4.38 1.07 -2.00
C TYR A 19 -2.91 1.51 -1.96
N LYS A 20 -2.48 2.12 -0.85
CA LYS A 20 -1.07 2.46 -0.62
C LYS A 20 -0.21 1.21 -0.60
N MET A 21 -0.55 0.20 0.19
CA MET A 21 0.16 -1.09 0.23
C MET A 21 0.30 -1.75 -1.15
N VAL A 22 -0.75 -1.74 -1.98
CA VAL A 22 -0.72 -2.29 -3.34
C VAL A 22 0.13 -1.41 -4.27
N LYS A 23 0.03 -0.09 -4.15
CA LYS A 23 0.84 0.86 -4.91
C LYS A 23 2.32 0.78 -4.52
N ASP A 24 2.63 0.70 -3.23
CA ASP A 24 3.97 0.53 -2.68
C ASP A 24 4.58 -0.83 -3.09
N LYS A 25 3.76 -1.89 -3.16
CA LYS A 25 4.17 -3.19 -3.75
C LYS A 25 4.45 -3.09 -5.25
N LYS A 26 3.61 -2.39 -6.02
CA LYS A 26 3.83 -2.17 -7.46
C LYS A 26 5.01 -1.24 -7.75
N SER A 27 5.31 -0.32 -6.84
CA SER A 27 6.49 0.56 -6.89
C SER A 27 7.75 -0.08 -6.28
N GLY A 28 7.76 -1.39 -6.01
CA GLY A 28 8.99 -2.12 -5.67
C GLY A 28 9.52 -1.87 -4.26
N LYS A 29 8.71 -1.35 -3.33
CA LYS A 29 9.13 -1.10 -1.94
C LYS A 29 9.09 -2.39 -1.13
N SER A 30 10.10 -3.23 -1.36
CA SER A 30 10.32 -4.44 -0.57
C SER A 30 10.91 -4.02 0.79
N PRO A 31 10.43 -4.51 1.94
CA PRO A 31 11.07 -4.24 3.24
C PRO A 31 12.53 -4.77 3.33
N ARG A 32 13.00 -5.56 2.36
CA ARG A 32 14.40 -5.97 2.18
C ARG A 32 15.14 -5.28 1.02
N CYS A 33 14.43 -4.50 0.21
CA CYS A 33 14.97 -3.74 -0.91
C CYS A 33 14.13 -2.47 -1.01
N SER A 34 14.61 -1.41 -0.35
CA SER A 34 14.01 -0.08 -0.37
C SER A 34 13.90 0.45 -1.80
N GLY A 35 12.80 0.15 -2.48
CA GLY A 35 12.22 0.97 -3.55
C GLY A 35 12.96 1.06 -4.89
N ASP A 36 14.17 0.49 -5.05
CA ASP A 36 14.96 0.58 -6.28
C ASP A 36 15.21 -0.79 -6.91
N CYS A 37 14.14 -1.56 -7.19
CA CYS A 37 14.27 -2.80 -7.99
C CYS A 37 14.77 -2.54 -9.42
N SER A 38 14.70 -1.31 -9.93
CA SER A 38 15.25 -0.92 -11.23
C SER A 38 16.79 -0.89 -11.25
N LYS A 39 17.45 -0.86 -10.08
CA LYS A 39 18.91 -1.01 -9.93
C LYS A 39 19.34 -2.40 -9.46
N CYS A 40 18.40 -3.32 -9.21
CA CYS A 40 18.70 -4.71 -8.88
C CYS A 40 19.02 -5.53 -10.15
N HIS A 41 20.15 -5.24 -10.78
CA HIS A 41 20.74 -6.03 -11.88
C HIS A 41 21.31 -7.40 -11.42
N GLY A 42 20.84 -7.98 -10.32
CA GLY A 42 21.48 -9.15 -9.71
C GLY A 42 20.62 -9.91 -8.73
N CYS A 43 19.36 -10.19 -9.08
CA CYS A 43 18.61 -11.21 -8.37
C CYS A 43 18.94 -12.58 -8.99
N HIS A 44 20.10 -13.10 -8.61
CA HIS A 44 20.46 -14.51 -8.57
C HIS A 44 21.04 -14.78 -7.17
#